data_AF-A0A3N5UQ74-F1
#
_entry.id   AF-A0A3N5UQ74-F1
#
_cell.length_a   1.000
_cell.length_b   1.000
_cell.length_c   1.000
_cell.angle_alpha   90.00
_cell.angle_beta   90.00
_cell.angle_gamma   90.00
#
_symmetry.space_group_name_H-M   'P 1'
#
loop_
_entity.id
_entity.type
_entity.pdbx_description
1 polymer ?
#
loop_
_entity_poly.entity_id
_entity_poly.type
_entity_poly.pdbx_seq_one_letter_code
_entity_poly.pdbx_strand_id
1 'polypeptide(L)'
;MVCTKKGRGGQLKVDFNDEAIAEAKKYFGYFALVTNQTMDTFAALENYRLREKIEELFAVQKGGLDGARPRTWYPDNLRGRQFVQFVSLGYHCFLTKTIKEMRAKLGKDEAGKTKALLNLEKKLDKWLDQRSLSQILDWFDCIETTDVQTAMGNYRWSTESVARDRLFLKYLGVSGE
;
A
#
# COMPACT_ATOMS: atom_id res chain seq x y z
N MET A 1 -41.42 9.03 4.45
CA MET A 1 -42.24 7.80 4.34
C MET A 1 -43.62 8.20 3.86
N VAL A 2 -44.22 7.43 2.96
CA VAL A 2 -45.62 7.62 2.55
C VAL A 2 -46.45 6.50 3.18
N CYS A 3 -47.42 6.87 4.03
CA CYS A 3 -48.38 5.92 4.56
C CYS A 3 -49.63 5.93 3.68
N THR A 4 -49.94 4.83 3.02
CA THR A 4 -51.24 4.67 2.34
C THR A 4 -52.31 4.37 3.40
N LYS A 5 -53.44 5.10 3.37
CA LYS A 5 -54.51 4.98 4.37
C LYS A 5 -55.09 3.55 4.37
N LYS A 6 -55.25 2.96 5.57
CA LYS A 6 -55.90 1.66 5.75
C LYS A 6 -57.36 1.69 5.27
N GLY A 7 -57.69 0.79 4.34
CA GLY A 7 -59.07 0.32 4.17
C GLY A 7 -59.48 -0.59 5.34
N ARG A 8 -60.79 -0.71 5.58
CA ARG A 8 -61.42 -1.49 6.67
C ARG A 8 -61.04 -2.98 6.57
N GLY A 9 -59.86 -3.37 7.08
CA GLY A 9 -59.44 -4.77 7.22
C GLY A 9 -57.96 -5.10 6.95
N GLY A 10 -57.15 -4.21 6.37
CA GLY A 10 -55.80 -4.57 5.88
C GLY A 10 -54.65 -3.88 6.61
N GLN A 11 -53.51 -4.57 6.73
CA GLN A 11 -52.27 -4.07 7.36
C GLN A 11 -51.80 -2.73 6.77
N LEU A 12 -51.16 -1.90 7.60
CA LEU A 12 -50.60 -0.61 7.18
C LEU A 12 -49.40 -0.89 6.26
N LYS A 13 -49.49 -0.48 5.00
CA LYS A 13 -48.35 -0.53 4.08
C LYS A 13 -47.61 0.81 4.16
N VAL A 14 -46.38 0.76 4.65
CA VAL A 14 -45.48 1.92 4.73
C VAL A 14 -44.43 1.74 3.66
N ASP A 15 -44.40 2.64 2.69
CA ASP A 15 -43.38 2.68 1.64
C ASP A 15 -42.50 3.93 1.84
N PHE A 16 -41.26 3.85 1.34
CA PHE A 16 -40.34 4.98 1.40
C PHE A 16 -40.83 6.10 0.46
N ASN A 17 -40.63 7.35 0.90
CA ASN A 17 -40.96 8.49 0.04
C ASN A 17 -39.73 8.78 -0.84
N ASP A 18 -39.66 8.11 -1.98
CA ASP A 18 -38.51 8.20 -2.88
C ASP A 18 -38.29 9.61 -3.42
N GLU A 19 -39.36 10.40 -3.59
CA GLU A 19 -39.27 11.80 -4.02
C GLU A 19 -38.56 12.67 -2.98
N ALA A 20 -38.99 12.56 -1.71
CA ALA A 20 -38.35 13.28 -0.61
C ALA A 20 -36.90 12.80 -0.36
N ILE A 21 -36.64 11.52 -0.58
CA ILE A 21 -35.28 10.95 -0.51
C ILE A 21 -34.41 11.49 -1.65
N ALA A 22 -34.94 11.59 -2.87
CA ALA A 22 -34.21 12.14 -4.02
C ALA A 22 -33.92 13.63 -3.85
N GLU A 23 -34.87 14.40 -3.33
CA GLU A 23 -34.69 15.83 -3.04
C GLU A 23 -33.62 16.06 -1.97
N ALA A 24 -33.64 15.28 -0.89
CA ALA A 24 -32.60 15.34 0.14
C ALA A 24 -31.22 14.92 -0.41
N LYS A 25 -31.16 13.92 -1.29
CA LYS A 25 -29.92 13.47 -1.94
C LYS A 25 -29.36 14.47 -2.96
N LYS A 26 -30.18 15.38 -3.50
CA LYS A 26 -29.78 16.36 -4.52
C LYS A 26 -28.57 17.21 -4.09
N TYR A 27 -28.45 17.50 -2.80
CA TYR A 27 -27.35 18.30 -2.24
C TYR A 27 -26.31 17.49 -1.46
N PHE A 28 -26.45 16.16 -1.42
CA PHE A 28 -25.44 15.31 -0.83
C PHE A 28 -24.25 15.17 -1.79
N GLY A 29 -23.06 15.60 -1.34
CA GLY A 29 -21.81 15.35 -2.05
C GLY A 29 -21.21 16.52 -2.80
N TYR A 30 -21.64 17.77 -2.54
CA TYR A 30 -20.90 18.93 -3.04
C TYR A 30 -19.57 19.07 -2.30
N PHE A 31 -18.47 19.13 -3.06
CA PHE A 31 -17.12 19.32 -2.56
C PHE A 31 -16.62 20.69 -3.02
N ALA A 32 -16.22 21.53 -2.06
CA ALA A 32 -15.65 22.85 -2.31
C ALA A 32 -14.20 22.88 -1.85
N LEU A 33 -13.30 23.34 -2.72
CA LEU A 33 -11.87 23.44 -2.46
C LEU A 33 -11.49 24.92 -2.58
N VAL A 34 -10.99 25.49 -1.48
CA VAL A 34 -10.64 26.92 -1.38
C VAL A 34 -9.13 27.04 -1.23
N THR A 35 -8.53 27.94 -2.01
CA THR A 35 -7.08 28.05 -2.09
C THR A 35 -6.65 29.52 -2.06
N ASN A 36 -5.59 29.83 -1.33
CA ASN A 36 -5.10 31.21 -1.19
C ASN A 36 -4.28 31.68 -2.42
N GLN A 37 -3.84 30.74 -3.26
CA GLN A 37 -3.06 31.04 -4.45
C GLN A 37 -3.93 30.93 -5.71
N THR A 38 -3.70 31.81 -6.68
CA THR A 38 -4.27 31.68 -8.02
C THR A 38 -3.56 30.54 -8.75
N MET A 39 -4.24 29.41 -8.88
CA MET A 39 -3.75 28.24 -9.60
C MET A 39 -4.88 27.65 -10.45
N ASP A 40 -4.50 26.86 -11.45
CA ASP A 40 -5.46 26.13 -12.27
C ASP A 40 -6.28 25.14 -11.41
N THR A 41 -7.53 24.94 -11.81
CA THR A 41 -8.50 24.07 -11.14
C THR A 41 -7.98 22.64 -10.95
N PHE A 42 -7.31 22.07 -11.96
CA PHE A 42 -6.74 20.73 -11.88
C PHE A 42 -5.49 20.67 -10.99
N ALA A 43 -4.66 21.72 -11.01
CA ALA A 43 -3.51 21.83 -10.11
C ALA A 43 -3.96 21.93 -8.63
N ALA A 44 -5.03 22.68 -8.34
CA ALA A 44 -5.62 22.76 -7.01
C ALA A 44 -6.11 21.39 -6.53
N LEU A 45 -6.78 20.65 -7.41
CA LEU A 45 -7.27 19.30 -7.12
C LEU A 45 -6.12 18.30 -6.91
N GLU A 46 -5.06 18.37 -7.70
CA GLU A 46 -3.87 17.53 -7.56
C GLU A 46 -3.17 17.77 -6.22
N ASN A 47 -2.95 19.04 -5.86
CA ASN A 47 -2.37 19.40 -4.56
C ASN A 47 -3.21 18.90 -3.38
N TYR A 48 -4.54 18.98 -3.49
CA TYR A 48 -5.43 18.42 -2.48
C TYR A 48 -5.31 16.89 -2.40
N ARG A 49 -5.20 16.19 -3.52
CA ARG A 49 -4.95 14.73 -3.52
C ARG A 49 -3.59 14.35 -2.94
N LEU A 50 -2.57 15.20 -3.09
CA LEU A 50 -1.27 14.98 -2.46
C LEU A 50 -1.34 15.08 -0.93
N ARG A 51 -2.28 15.86 -0.38
CA ARG A 51 -2.51 15.90 1.07
C ARG A 51 -3.00 14.56 1.61
N GLU A 52 -3.83 13.83 0.88
CA GLU A 52 -4.26 12.48 1.27
C GLU A 52 -3.05 11.54 1.46
N LYS A 53 -2.06 11.63 0.56
CA LYS A 53 -0.82 10.85 0.69
C LYS A 53 -0.03 11.19 1.95
N ILE A 54 -0.11 12.42 2.42
CA ILE A 54 0.51 12.83 3.69
C ILE A 54 -0.20 12.13 4.86
N GLU A 55 -1.52 12.01 4.83
CA GLU A 55 -2.30 11.31 5.86
C GLU A 55 -2.00 9.80 5.88
N GLU A 56 -1.88 9.18 4.70
CA GLU A 56 -1.40 7.79 4.58
C GLU A 56 0.00 7.62 5.19
N LEU A 57 0.93 8.55 4.93
CA LEU A 57 2.27 8.53 5.51
C LEU A 57 2.26 8.70 7.04
N PHE A 58 1.36 9.52 7.59
CA PHE A 58 1.17 9.64 9.04
C PHE A 58 0.61 8.37 9.67
N ALA A 59 -0.26 7.64 8.97
CA ALA A 59 -0.73 6.33 9.43
C ALA A 59 0.42 5.31 9.50
N VAL A 60 1.28 5.28 8.48
CA VAL A 60 2.51 4.46 8.47
C VAL A 60 3.45 4.86 9.62
N GLN A 61 3.67 6.15 9.84
CA GLN A 61 4.51 6.64 10.93
C GLN A 61 4.00 6.19 12.31
N LYS A 62 2.67 6.24 12.53
CA LYS A 62 2.08 5.84 13.81
C LYS A 62 2.16 4.34 14.03
N GLY A 63 1.94 3.53 12.99
CA GLY A 63 1.92 2.07 13.07
C GLY A 63 3.31 1.44 12.95
N GLY A 64 3.93 1.57 11.77
CA GLY A 64 5.17 0.88 11.41
C GLY A 64 6.44 1.50 12.00
N LEU A 65 6.41 2.76 12.44
CA LEU A 65 7.59 3.49 12.95
C LEU A 65 7.53 3.81 14.46
N ASP A 66 6.67 3.11 15.22
CA ASP A 66 6.47 3.35 16.67
C ASP A 66 6.18 4.83 17.01
N GLY A 67 5.48 5.54 16.13
CA GLY A 67 5.10 6.94 16.32
C GLY A 67 3.93 7.13 17.28
N ALA A 68 3.16 6.07 17.57
CA ALA A 68 1.93 6.17 18.35
C ALA A 68 2.15 6.44 19.84
N ARG A 69 3.30 6.05 20.42
CA ARG A 69 3.57 6.20 21.85
C ARG A 69 4.97 6.77 22.11
N PRO A 70 5.08 8.02 22.59
CA PRO A 70 6.35 8.56 23.03
C PRO A 70 6.73 7.91 24.36
N ARG A 71 7.51 6.82 24.32
CA ARG A 71 8.02 6.12 25.52
C ARG A 71 9.22 6.85 26.15
N THR A 72 9.23 8.18 26.13
CA THR A 72 10.36 9.01 26.52
C THR A 72 9.88 10.16 27.40
N TRP A 73 10.55 10.37 28.53
CA TRP A 73 10.20 11.41 29.50
C TRP A 73 10.73 12.80 29.13
N TYR A 74 11.85 12.87 28.41
CA TYR A 74 12.52 14.13 28.07
C TYR A 74 12.17 14.62 26.65
N PRO A 75 11.94 15.93 26.46
CA PRO A 75 11.55 16.50 25.17
C PRO A 75 12.66 16.39 24.11
N ASP A 76 13.92 16.47 24.49
CA ASP A 76 15.05 16.33 23.55
C ASP A 76 15.16 14.90 23.00
N ASN A 77 14.92 13.89 23.85
CA ASN A 77 14.87 12.50 23.41
C ASN A 77 13.70 12.25 22.46
N LEU A 78 12.56 12.93 22.69
CA LEU A 78 11.42 12.86 21.78
C LEU A 78 11.76 13.45 20.41
N ARG A 79 12.44 14.61 20.38
CA ARG A 79 12.90 15.24 19.12
C ARG A 79 13.88 14.34 18.35
N GLY A 80 14.85 13.75 19.05
CA GLY A 80 15.77 12.78 18.45
C GLY A 80 15.04 11.58 17.85
N ARG A 81 14.05 11.04 18.56
CA ARG A 81 13.19 9.96 18.04
C ARG A 81 12.39 10.39 16.81
N GLN A 82 11.74 11.56 16.86
CA GLN A 82 10.98 12.09 15.73
C GLN A 82 11.85 12.29 14.49
N PHE A 83 13.11 12.70 14.67
CA PHE A 83 14.08 12.81 13.59
C PHE A 83 14.41 11.46 12.96
N VAL A 84 14.68 10.43 13.75
CA VAL A 84 14.93 9.07 13.24
C VAL A 84 13.69 8.51 12.52
N GLN A 85 12.49 8.75 13.07
CA GLN A 85 11.23 8.38 12.42
C GLN A 85 11.05 9.08 11.07
N PHE A 86 11.41 10.36 10.97
CA PHE A 86 11.38 11.09 9.71
C PHE A 86 12.33 10.50 8.67
N VAL A 87 13.57 10.18 9.06
CA VAL A 87 14.54 9.53 8.17
C VAL A 87 14.03 8.15 7.72
N SER A 88 13.49 7.36 8.64
CA SER A 88 12.90 6.04 8.34
C SER A 88 11.72 6.14 7.37
N LEU A 89 10.86 7.14 7.52
CA LEU A 89 9.77 7.42 6.58
C LEU A 89 10.27 7.75 5.18
N GLY A 90 11.40 8.47 5.08
CA GLY A 90 12.11 8.71 3.82
C GLY A 90 12.50 7.42 3.12
N TYR A 91 13.13 6.48 3.85
CA TYR A 91 13.48 5.16 3.33
C TYR A 91 12.25 4.33 2.97
N HIS A 92 11.20 4.35 3.79
CA HIS A 92 9.94 3.67 3.49
C HIS A 92 9.34 4.15 2.16
N CYS A 93 9.29 5.48 1.95
CA CYS A 93 8.81 6.07 0.71
C CYS A 93 9.67 5.69 -0.49
N PHE A 94 11.00 5.75 -0.34
CA PHE A 94 11.95 5.33 -1.36
C PHE A 94 11.75 3.87 -1.75
N LEU A 95 11.74 2.95 -0.80
CA LEU A 95 11.58 1.52 -1.05
C LEU A 95 10.23 1.21 -1.70
N THR A 96 9.15 1.82 -1.20
CA THR A 96 7.81 1.67 -1.79
C THR A 96 7.79 2.14 -3.25
N LYS A 97 8.43 3.27 -3.55
CA LYS A 97 8.54 3.81 -4.91
C LYS A 97 9.36 2.88 -5.81
N THR A 98 10.52 2.43 -5.36
CA THR A 98 11.40 1.53 -6.13
C THR A 98 10.71 0.20 -6.42
N ILE A 99 10.00 -0.39 -5.45
CA ILE A 99 9.22 -1.61 -5.66
C ILE A 99 8.09 -1.35 -6.66
N LYS A 100 7.39 -0.21 -6.57
CA LYS A 100 6.34 0.13 -7.54
C LYS A 100 6.88 0.28 -8.96
N GLU A 101 8.03 0.93 -9.13
CA GLU A 101 8.71 1.04 -10.42
C GLU A 101 9.18 -0.32 -10.96
N MET A 102 9.67 -1.20 -10.08
CA MET A 102 10.01 -2.58 -10.41
C MET A 102 8.78 -3.36 -10.90
N ARG A 103 7.65 -3.25 -10.20
CA ARG A 103 6.37 -3.88 -10.60
C ARG A 103 5.87 -3.37 -11.94
N ALA A 104 6.09 -2.11 -12.27
CA ALA A 104 5.76 -1.57 -13.60
C ALA A 104 6.65 -2.10 -14.74
N LYS A 105 7.79 -2.75 -14.42
CA LYS A 105 8.68 -3.40 -15.39
C LYS A 105 8.44 -4.92 -15.49
N LEU A 106 7.90 -5.53 -14.43
CA LEU A 106 7.49 -6.95 -14.42
C LEU A 106 6.40 -7.19 -15.47
N GLY A 107 6.54 -8.26 -16.27
CA GLY A 107 5.52 -8.65 -17.24
C GLY A 107 5.48 -7.82 -18.54
N LYS A 108 6.40 -6.87 -18.75
CA LYS A 108 6.65 -6.34 -20.09
C LYS A 108 7.41 -7.37 -20.90
N ASP A 109 6.80 -7.80 -22.01
CA ASP A 109 7.38 -8.71 -23.00
C ASP A 109 8.50 -7.98 -23.76
N GLU A 110 9.67 -7.90 -23.15
CA GLU A 110 10.89 -7.64 -23.91
C GLU A 110 11.25 -8.90 -24.70
N ALA A 111 11.44 -8.73 -26.01
CA ALA A 111 11.76 -9.79 -26.96
C ALA A 111 13.07 -10.50 -26.58
N GLY A 112 12.97 -11.56 -25.77
CA GLY A 112 14.13 -12.35 -25.33
C GLY A 112 13.98 -13.10 -24.01
N LYS A 113 12.91 -12.90 -23.23
CA LYS A 113 12.75 -13.59 -21.93
C LYS A 113 12.37 -15.06 -22.07
N THR A 114 13.16 -15.95 -21.48
CA THR A 114 12.88 -17.39 -21.40
C THR A 114 11.56 -17.65 -20.65
N LYS A 115 10.78 -18.66 -21.05
CA LYS A 115 9.51 -19.04 -20.38
C LYS A 115 9.64 -19.21 -18.85
N ALA A 116 10.80 -19.69 -18.39
CA ALA A 116 11.12 -19.85 -16.97
C ALA A 116 11.19 -18.49 -16.22
N LEU A 117 11.78 -17.46 -16.84
CA LEU A 117 11.84 -16.11 -16.27
C LEU A 117 10.46 -15.47 -16.15
N LEU A 118 9.61 -15.62 -17.17
CA LEU A 118 8.24 -15.11 -17.12
C LEU A 118 7.41 -15.76 -16.00
N ASN A 119 7.59 -17.06 -15.76
CA ASN A 119 6.94 -17.74 -14.64
C ASN A 119 7.47 -17.24 -13.28
N LEU A 120 8.77 -16.95 -13.18
CA LEU A 120 9.35 -16.36 -11.97
C LEU A 120 8.87 -14.92 -11.74
N GLU A 121 8.79 -14.09 -12.77
CA GLU A 121 8.25 -12.73 -12.68
C GLU A 121 6.79 -12.75 -12.19
N LYS A 122 5.96 -13.67 -12.71
CA LYS A 122 4.57 -13.85 -12.24
C LYS A 122 4.49 -14.30 -10.78
N LYS A 123 5.40 -15.17 -10.33
CA LYS A 123 5.49 -15.60 -8.93
C LYS A 123 5.93 -14.45 -8.03
N LEU A 124 6.89 -13.65 -8.46
CA LEU A 124 7.36 -12.46 -7.75
C LEU A 124 6.25 -11.42 -7.61
N ASP A 125 5.51 -11.17 -8.69
CA ASP A 125 4.41 -10.21 -8.67
C ASP A 125 3.30 -10.64 -7.70
N LYS A 126 2.87 -11.92 -7.75
CA LYS A 126 1.94 -12.48 -6.76
C LYS A 126 2.46 -12.41 -5.33
N TRP A 127 3.77 -12.62 -5.13
CA TRP A 127 4.38 -12.56 -3.80
C TRP A 127 4.35 -11.13 -3.23
N LEU A 128 4.59 -10.13 -4.09
CA LEU A 128 4.51 -8.71 -3.74
C LEU A 128 3.07 -8.25 -3.45
N ASP A 129 2.06 -8.76 -4.15
CA ASP A 129 0.66 -8.45 -3.85
C ASP A 129 0.19 -8.93 -2.48
N GLN A 130 0.76 -10.05 -2.03
CA GLN A 130 0.35 -10.69 -0.78
C GLN A 130 0.97 -10.06 0.46
N ARG A 131 1.95 -9.16 0.32
CA ARG A 131 2.81 -8.73 1.43
C ARG A 131 2.90 -7.21 1.51
N SER A 132 2.88 -6.69 2.73
CA SER A 132 3.22 -5.29 3.01
C SER A 132 4.73 -5.08 2.94
N LEU A 133 5.17 -3.81 2.83
CA LEU A 133 6.60 -3.48 2.84
C LEU A 133 7.30 -3.98 4.11
N SER A 134 6.66 -3.86 5.28
CA SER A 134 7.21 -4.39 6.54
C SER A 134 7.44 -5.90 6.47
N GLN A 135 6.46 -6.66 5.95
CA GLN A 135 6.61 -8.11 5.79
C GLN A 135 7.68 -8.50 4.78
N ILE A 136 7.90 -7.68 3.74
CA ILE A 136 8.99 -7.85 2.78
C ILE A 136 10.33 -7.63 3.50
N LEU A 137 10.45 -6.59 4.33
CA LEU A 137 11.67 -6.34 5.11
C LEU A 137 11.92 -7.46 6.11
N ASP A 138 10.90 -7.89 6.87
CA ASP A 138 10.99 -9.01 7.81
C ASP A 138 11.41 -10.32 7.11
N TRP A 139 10.97 -10.53 5.86
CA TRP A 139 11.37 -11.69 5.05
C TRP A 139 12.88 -11.72 4.77
N PHE A 140 13.49 -10.54 4.57
CA PHE A 140 14.92 -10.40 4.28
C PHE A 140 15.77 -10.11 5.52
N ASP A 141 15.17 -9.89 6.68
CA ASP A 141 15.89 -9.67 7.95
C ASP A 141 16.61 -10.94 8.44
N CYS A 142 16.22 -12.12 7.92
CA CYS A 142 16.83 -13.42 8.22
C CYS A 142 17.35 -14.10 6.95
N ILE A 143 18.37 -13.55 6.29
CA ILE A 143 19.11 -14.32 5.27
C ILE A 143 20.10 -15.24 6.01
N GLU A 144 19.61 -16.38 6.48
CA GLU A 144 20.50 -17.51 6.77
C GLU A 144 20.89 -18.16 5.44
N THR A 145 22.08 -17.84 4.94
CA THR A 145 22.68 -18.61 3.85
C THR A 145 23.11 -19.98 4.38
N THR A 146 22.24 -20.97 4.32
CA THR A 146 22.60 -22.36 4.60
C THR A 146 23.14 -22.99 3.32
N ASP A 147 24.45 -23.20 3.25
CA ASP A 147 25.07 -23.91 2.13
C ASP A 147 25.03 -25.42 2.37
N VAL A 148 24.46 -26.18 1.44
CA VAL A 148 24.21 -27.61 1.59
C VAL A 148 25.17 -28.37 0.70
N GLN A 149 26.20 -28.97 1.30
CA GLN A 149 27.24 -29.69 0.56
C GLN A 149 26.80 -31.05 -0.01
N THR A 150 25.65 -31.59 0.42
CA THR A 150 25.22 -32.93 0.04
C THR A 150 24.20 -32.92 -1.11
N ALA A 151 24.42 -33.77 -2.12
CA ALA A 151 23.55 -33.88 -3.30
C ALA A 151 22.06 -34.15 -2.96
N MET A 152 21.78 -34.96 -1.93
CA MET A 152 20.41 -35.24 -1.45
C MET A 152 19.77 -34.06 -0.71
N GLY A 153 20.57 -33.24 -0.04
CA GLY A 153 20.08 -32.04 0.66
C GLY A 153 19.69 -30.93 -0.33
N ASN A 154 20.45 -30.78 -1.41
CA ASN A 154 20.14 -29.87 -2.51
C ASN A 154 18.83 -30.23 -3.24
N TYR A 155 18.48 -31.51 -3.35
CA TYR A 155 17.22 -31.92 -3.98
C TYR A 155 15.98 -31.65 -3.11
N ARG A 156 16.10 -31.78 -1.78
CA ARG A 156 14.97 -31.55 -0.85
C ARG A 156 14.68 -30.06 -0.63
N TRP A 157 15.66 -29.19 -0.82
CA TRP A 157 15.45 -27.75 -0.68
C TRP A 157 14.80 -27.16 -1.93
N SER A 158 13.62 -26.55 -1.77
CA SER A 158 12.94 -25.85 -2.86
C SER A 158 13.77 -24.63 -3.28
N THR A 159 14.40 -24.69 -4.45
CA THR A 159 15.20 -23.60 -5.04
C THR A 159 14.36 -22.42 -5.53
N GLU A 160 13.03 -22.57 -5.63
CA GLU A 160 12.15 -21.53 -6.18
C GLU A 160 12.12 -20.24 -5.35
N SER A 161 12.08 -20.35 -4.02
CA SER A 161 12.11 -19.18 -3.12
C SER A 161 13.43 -18.41 -3.28
N VAL A 162 14.54 -19.13 -3.34
CA VAL A 162 15.87 -18.54 -3.52
C VAL A 162 16.00 -17.86 -4.89
N ALA A 163 15.47 -18.47 -5.96
CA ALA A 163 15.52 -17.88 -7.30
C ALA A 163 14.66 -16.61 -7.41
N ARG A 164 13.45 -16.60 -6.80
CA ARG A 164 12.59 -15.40 -6.72
C ARG A 164 13.26 -14.28 -5.93
N ASP A 165 13.83 -14.59 -4.77
CA ASP A 165 14.43 -13.61 -3.88
C ASP A 165 15.69 -13.00 -4.50
N ARG A 166 16.51 -13.82 -5.17
CA ARG A 166 17.63 -13.34 -6.00
C ARG A 166 17.16 -12.44 -7.15
N LEU A 167 16.06 -12.78 -7.81
CA LEU A 167 15.50 -11.96 -8.88
C LEU A 167 15.03 -10.60 -8.36
N PHE A 168 14.37 -10.59 -7.19
CA PHE A 168 13.94 -9.36 -6.51
C PHE A 168 15.13 -8.46 -6.17
N LEU A 169 16.16 -9.00 -5.51
CA LEU A 169 17.37 -8.24 -5.16
C LEU A 169 18.11 -7.71 -6.39
N LYS A 170 18.22 -8.53 -7.44
CA LYS A 170 18.80 -8.12 -8.73
C LYS A 170 18.06 -6.93 -9.33
N TYR A 171 16.73 -6.91 -9.29
CA TYR A 171 15.94 -5.79 -9.81
C TYR A 171 15.98 -4.54 -8.94
N LEU A 172 16.22 -4.69 -7.64
CA LEU A 172 16.51 -3.56 -6.76
C LEU A 172 17.92 -2.99 -6.94
N GLY A 173 18.76 -3.61 -7.78
CA GLY A 173 20.15 -3.20 -8.00
C GLY A 173 21.09 -3.66 -6.89
N VAL A 174 20.62 -4.52 -5.98
CA VAL A 174 21.43 -5.17 -4.94
C VAL A 174 22.00 -6.44 -5.55
N SER A 175 23.00 -6.30 -6.41
CA SER A 175 23.79 -7.43 -6.88
C SER A 175 24.88 -7.68 -5.83
N GLY A 176 24.80 -8.83 -5.15
CA GLY A 176 25.96 -9.37 -4.46
C GLY A 176 26.98 -9.82 -5.50
N GLU A 177 28.18 -9.28 -5.44
CA GLU A 177 29.37 -9.98 -5.93
C GLU A 177 29.63 -11.21 -5.07
#